data_AF-A0A7L4RNH6-F1
#
_entry.id   AF-A0A7L4RNH6-F1
#
_cell.length_a   1.000
_cell.length_b   1.000
_cell.length_c   1.000
_cell.angle_alpha   90.00
_cell.angle_beta   90.00
_cell.angle_gamma   90.00
#
_symmetry.space_group_name_H-M   'P 1'
#
loop_
_entity.id
_entity.type
_entity.pdbx_description
1 polymer ?
#
loop_
_entity_poly.entity_id
_entity_poly.type
_entity_poly.pdbx_seq_one_letter_code
_entity_poly.pdbx_strand_id
1 'polypeptide(L)'
;MVLCFVALAVFAFLGVFSARYRSLAREAFACVARRVTLRPCESGLEERLKAKIVAKTITRAPRVASFVNRRFEILSWVFTILFFASLIYSSYSVYNYAVYGNCNGPQGGWCPIDVFVGSGQQRVLKAPLVGNSPVVGPANASITVIEFGCFTCPSTRTAEPVVQEFLAKHGWHVRFAFKYFPLPNHAWSNESAEAAECAREQGKFWEYKKALFENSDHEPAALKRLAIGIGLNSVQFDACLDSKKYYGVIAESFREGIESGISGTPTFFFNNVSVVGVPTMQQLEDALAGKASGSGAQVCTPPSA
;
A
#
# COMPACT_ATOMS: atom_id res chain seq x y z
N MET A 1 1.69 -17.76 36.10
CA MET A 1 1.15 -16.39 35.84
C MET A 1 0.63 -16.22 34.41
N VAL A 2 1.45 -16.48 33.39
CA VAL A 2 1.06 -16.31 31.98
C VAL A 2 0.10 -17.37 31.47
N LEU A 3 0.17 -18.56 32.06
CA LEU A 3 -0.71 -19.67 31.73
C LEU A 3 -2.20 -19.35 31.88
N CYS A 4 -2.64 -18.54 32.86
CA CYS A 4 -4.07 -18.20 32.95
C CYS A 4 -4.53 -17.38 31.71
N PHE A 5 -3.69 -16.45 31.21
CA PHE A 5 -4.02 -15.60 30.06
C PHE A 5 -4.03 -16.38 28.74
N VAL A 6 -3.04 -17.25 28.53
CA VAL A 6 -3.00 -18.15 27.36
C VAL A 6 -4.13 -19.17 27.40
N ALA A 7 -4.33 -19.81 28.56
CA ALA A 7 -5.41 -20.77 28.74
C ALA A 7 -6.77 -20.12 28.51
N LEU A 8 -6.95 -18.87 28.96
CA LEU A 8 -8.17 -18.11 28.67
C LEU A 8 -8.34 -17.89 27.17
N ALA A 9 -7.32 -17.38 26.47
CA ALA A 9 -7.41 -17.12 25.03
C ALA A 9 -7.73 -18.41 24.23
N VAL A 10 -6.99 -19.50 24.52
CA VAL A 10 -7.16 -20.79 23.83
C VAL A 10 -8.49 -21.45 24.17
N PHE A 11 -8.88 -21.52 25.46
CA PHE A 11 -10.14 -22.14 25.86
C PHE A 11 -11.36 -21.28 25.54
N ALA A 12 -11.23 -19.95 25.48
CA ALA A 12 -12.29 -19.08 24.97
C ALA A 12 -12.58 -19.39 23.50
N PHE A 13 -11.54 -19.54 22.67
CA PHE A 13 -11.69 -19.94 21.27
C PHE A 13 -12.28 -21.35 21.13
N LEU A 14 -11.70 -22.36 21.79
CA LEU A 14 -12.20 -23.74 21.75
C LEU A 14 -13.60 -23.89 22.39
N GLY A 15 -13.93 -23.02 23.34
CA GLY A 15 -15.22 -22.99 24.03
C GLY A 15 -16.39 -22.54 23.15
N VAL A 16 -16.10 -21.86 22.03
CA VAL A 16 -17.10 -21.55 20.99
C VAL A 16 -17.62 -22.85 20.38
N PHE A 17 -16.73 -23.81 20.11
CA PHE A 17 -17.03 -25.04 19.39
C PHE A 17 -17.35 -26.25 20.29
N SER A 18 -17.08 -26.17 21.59
CA SER A 18 -17.33 -27.30 22.50
C SER A 18 -17.60 -26.87 23.94
N ALA A 19 -18.70 -27.41 24.49
CA ALA A 19 -19.14 -27.17 25.86
C ALA A 19 -18.09 -27.60 26.91
N ARG A 20 -17.29 -28.62 26.58
CA ARG A 20 -16.21 -29.11 27.46
C ARG A 20 -15.17 -28.03 27.72
N TYR A 21 -14.74 -27.30 26.68
CA TYR A 21 -13.72 -26.25 26.82
C TYR A 21 -14.29 -24.96 27.41
N ARG A 22 -15.61 -24.73 27.33
CA ARG A 22 -16.30 -23.61 27.98
C ARG A 22 -16.13 -23.63 29.51
N SER A 23 -16.12 -24.82 30.12
CA SER A 23 -15.89 -24.98 31.57
C SER A 23 -14.46 -24.57 31.96
N LEU A 24 -13.47 -25.03 31.21
CA LEU A 24 -12.05 -24.68 31.40
C LEU A 24 -11.77 -23.19 31.12
N ALA A 25 -12.48 -22.58 30.16
CA ALA A 25 -12.40 -21.16 29.90
C ALA A 25 -12.90 -20.32 31.08
N ARG A 26 -13.96 -20.75 31.76
CA ARG A 26 -14.46 -20.07 32.98
C ARG A 26 -13.47 -20.15 34.13
N GLU A 27 -12.84 -21.32 34.33
CA GLU A 27 -11.79 -21.48 35.34
C GLU A 27 -10.57 -20.59 35.03
N ALA A 28 -10.13 -20.56 33.77
CA ALA A 28 -9.06 -19.68 33.32
C ALA A 28 -9.43 -18.19 33.46
N PHE A 29 -10.68 -17.82 33.16
CA PHE A 29 -11.18 -16.45 33.33
C PHE A 29 -11.18 -16.03 34.80
N ALA A 30 -11.65 -16.90 35.71
CA ALA A 30 -11.63 -16.63 37.14
C ALA A 30 -10.19 -16.47 37.68
N CYS A 31 -9.24 -17.26 37.16
CA CYS A 31 -7.80 -17.14 37.42
C CYS A 31 -7.29 -15.76 37.00
N VAL A 32 -7.58 -15.33 35.77
CA VAL A 32 -7.20 -14.02 35.23
C VAL A 32 -7.81 -12.87 36.03
N ALA A 33 -9.12 -12.91 36.31
CA ALA A 33 -9.82 -11.86 37.05
C ALA A 33 -9.28 -11.67 38.49
N ARG A 34 -8.98 -12.78 39.18
CA ARG A 34 -8.32 -12.71 40.50
C ARG A 34 -6.91 -12.15 40.38
N ARG A 35 -6.17 -12.51 39.34
CA ARG A 35 -4.79 -12.02 39.16
C ARG A 35 -4.72 -10.53 38.81
N VAL A 36 -5.65 -10.04 37.98
CA VAL A 36 -5.81 -8.60 37.68
C VAL A 36 -6.13 -7.82 38.95
N THR A 37 -6.84 -8.43 39.91
CA THR A 37 -7.13 -7.85 41.23
C THR A 37 -6.07 -8.18 42.29
N LEU A 38 -4.87 -8.59 41.88
CA LEU A 38 -3.73 -8.95 42.73
C LEU A 38 -3.99 -10.07 43.76
N ARG A 39 -5.05 -10.86 43.56
CA ARG A 39 -5.38 -12.03 44.38
C ARG A 39 -4.71 -13.31 43.84
N PRO A 40 -4.28 -14.23 44.72
CA PRO A 40 -3.74 -15.52 44.29
C PRO A 40 -4.82 -16.38 43.63
N CYS A 41 -4.42 -17.17 42.65
CA CYS A 41 -5.31 -18.11 41.98
C CYS A 41 -5.34 -19.42 42.78
N GLU A 42 -6.52 -19.90 43.15
CA GLU A 42 -6.70 -21.19 43.86
C GLU A 42 -6.82 -22.38 42.90
N SER A 43 -6.83 -22.13 41.58
CA SER A 43 -7.04 -23.17 40.58
C SER A 43 -5.77 -24.01 40.40
N GLY A 44 -5.82 -25.30 40.75
CA GLY A 44 -4.81 -26.31 40.36
C GLY A 44 -4.78 -26.63 38.86
N LEU A 45 -5.27 -25.72 38.01
CA LEU A 45 -5.40 -25.87 36.57
C LEU A 45 -4.02 -26.01 35.91
N GLU A 46 -3.03 -25.25 36.38
CA GLU A 46 -1.65 -25.31 35.88
C GLU A 46 -1.03 -26.69 36.12
N GLU A 47 -1.14 -27.20 37.35
CA GLU A 47 -0.68 -28.55 37.71
C GLU A 47 -1.42 -29.64 36.93
N ARG A 48 -2.74 -29.51 36.75
CA ARG A 48 -3.55 -30.47 35.97
C ARG A 48 -3.20 -30.46 34.48
N LEU A 49 -2.94 -29.29 33.89
CA LEU A 49 -2.50 -29.19 32.49
C LEU A 49 -1.11 -29.79 32.31
N LYS A 50 -0.17 -29.38 33.17
CA LYS A 50 1.20 -29.88 33.18
C LYS A 50 1.22 -31.40 33.33
N ALA A 51 0.47 -31.94 34.29
CA ALA A 51 0.34 -33.38 34.50
C ALA A 51 -0.23 -34.10 33.27
N LYS A 52 -1.31 -33.60 32.64
CA LYS A 52 -1.90 -34.21 31.44
C LYS A 52 -0.95 -34.20 30.23
N ILE A 53 -0.26 -33.09 30.00
CA ILE A 53 0.68 -32.94 28.88
C ILE A 53 1.88 -33.86 29.10
N VAL A 54 2.48 -33.83 30.30
CA VAL A 54 3.65 -34.65 30.63
C VAL A 54 3.29 -36.14 30.64
N ALA A 55 2.15 -36.54 31.21
CA ALA A 55 1.72 -37.94 31.26
C ALA A 55 1.46 -38.55 29.87
N LYS A 56 0.99 -37.75 28.91
CA LYS A 56 0.78 -38.22 27.53
C LYS A 56 2.07 -38.24 26.71
N THR A 57 3.01 -37.36 27.00
CA THR A 57 4.29 -37.27 26.28
C THR A 57 5.33 -38.26 26.80
N ILE A 58 5.32 -38.60 28.10
CA ILE A 58 6.30 -39.50 28.72
C ILE A 58 6.24 -40.93 28.16
N THR A 59 5.04 -41.39 27.74
CA THR A 59 4.83 -42.72 27.15
C THR A 59 5.37 -42.85 25.74
N ARG A 60 5.56 -41.73 25.02
CA ARG A 60 6.08 -41.71 23.64
C ARG A 60 7.52 -41.24 23.54
N ALA A 61 7.91 -40.27 24.37
CA ALA A 61 9.22 -39.62 24.29
C ALA A 61 9.67 -39.13 25.69
N PRO A 62 10.26 -40.01 26.52
CA PRO A 62 10.62 -39.69 27.91
C PRO A 62 11.66 -38.57 28.04
N ARG A 63 12.61 -38.46 27.10
CA ARG A 63 13.58 -37.36 27.07
C ARG A 63 12.93 -36.00 26.82
N VAL A 64 11.93 -35.95 25.93
CA VAL A 64 11.16 -34.74 25.63
C VAL A 64 10.27 -34.36 26.82
N ALA A 65 9.63 -35.34 27.46
CA ALA A 65 8.80 -35.10 28.64
C ALA A 65 9.62 -34.50 29.80
N SER A 66 10.82 -35.01 30.05
CA SER A 66 11.75 -34.46 31.05
C SER A 66 12.17 -33.03 30.72
N PHE A 67 12.51 -32.74 29.45
CA PHE A 67 12.87 -31.41 29.00
C PHE A 67 11.72 -30.41 29.14
N VAL A 68 10.52 -30.77 28.67
CA VAL A 68 9.30 -29.96 28.78
C VAL A 68 8.96 -29.69 30.24
N ASN A 69 9.07 -30.69 31.12
CA ASN A 69 8.83 -30.52 32.55
C ASN A 69 9.82 -29.53 33.19
N ARG A 70 11.11 -29.60 32.82
CA ARG A 70 12.18 -28.74 33.36
C ARG A 70 12.12 -27.31 32.85
N ARG A 71 11.62 -27.10 31.63
CA ARG A 71 11.57 -25.78 30.95
C ARG A 71 10.15 -25.27 30.71
N PHE A 72 9.16 -25.83 31.40
CA PHE A 72 7.74 -25.57 31.15
C PHE A 72 7.39 -24.08 31.18
N GLU A 73 7.88 -23.34 32.17
CA GLU A 73 7.59 -21.92 32.33
C GLU A 73 8.14 -21.08 31.18
N ILE A 74 9.40 -21.33 30.78
CA ILE A 74 10.04 -20.62 29.66
C ILE A 74 9.32 -20.94 28.34
N LEU A 75 9.00 -22.22 28.11
CA LEU A 75 8.27 -22.65 26.92
C LEU A 75 6.87 -22.00 26.85
N SER A 76 6.18 -21.89 28.00
CA SER A 76 4.89 -21.21 28.09
C SER A 76 5.01 -19.73 27.74
N TRP A 77 6.03 -19.03 28.23
CA TRP A 77 6.27 -17.62 27.88
C TRP A 77 6.57 -17.43 26.40
N VAL A 78 7.48 -18.22 25.83
CA VAL A 78 7.82 -18.15 24.40
C VAL A 78 6.59 -18.36 23.53
N PHE A 79 5.78 -19.39 23.83
CA PHE A 79 4.55 -19.66 23.08
C PHE A 79 3.55 -18.51 23.18
N THR A 80 3.45 -17.88 24.36
CA THR A 80 2.55 -16.73 24.57
C THR A 80 2.95 -15.53 23.74
N ILE A 81 4.24 -15.18 23.76
CA ILE A 81 4.78 -14.05 23.03
C ILE A 81 4.56 -14.28 21.53
N LEU A 82 4.85 -15.49 21.03
CA LEU A 82 4.62 -15.85 19.64
C LEU A 82 3.13 -15.78 19.25
N PHE A 83 2.22 -16.21 20.13
CA PHE A 83 0.78 -16.14 19.88
C PHE A 83 0.29 -14.69 19.73
N PHE A 84 0.68 -13.79 20.65
CA PHE A 84 0.30 -12.38 20.55
C PHE A 84 0.99 -11.66 19.39
N ALA A 85 2.26 -11.95 19.13
CA ALA A 85 2.96 -11.42 17.96
C ALA A 85 2.25 -11.86 16.66
N SER A 86 1.82 -13.11 16.58
CA SER A 86 1.04 -13.61 15.44
C SER A 86 -0.31 -12.91 15.31
N LEU A 87 -1.04 -12.68 16.41
CA LEU A 87 -2.32 -11.96 16.38
C LEU A 87 -2.17 -10.52 15.90
N ILE A 88 -1.15 -9.82 16.39
CA ILE A 88 -0.84 -8.45 15.97
C ILE A 88 -0.47 -8.43 14.49
N TYR A 89 0.42 -9.33 14.06
CA TYR A 89 0.83 -9.43 12.66
C TYR A 89 -0.34 -9.74 11.74
N SER A 90 -1.22 -10.70 12.11
CA SER A 90 -2.43 -11.02 11.36
C SER A 90 -3.41 -9.84 11.30
N SER A 91 -3.62 -9.13 12.41
CA SER A 91 -4.51 -7.97 12.46
C SER A 91 -3.99 -6.83 11.58
N TYR A 92 -2.68 -6.57 11.61
CA TYR A 92 -2.02 -5.59 10.75
C TYR A 92 -2.13 -5.98 9.26
N SER A 93 -1.98 -7.27 8.96
CA SER A 93 -2.12 -7.79 7.60
C SER A 93 -3.55 -7.62 7.06
N VAL A 94 -4.57 -7.88 7.88
CA VAL A 94 -5.97 -7.68 7.49
C VAL A 94 -6.28 -6.19 7.26
N TYR A 95 -5.79 -5.32 8.15
CA TYR A 95 -5.92 -3.87 7.97
C TYR A 95 -5.28 -3.42 6.65
N ASN A 96 -4.03 -3.84 6.39
CA ASN A 96 -3.35 -3.48 5.14
C ASN A 96 -4.07 -4.03 3.92
N TYR A 97 -4.63 -5.24 4.00
CA TYR A 97 -5.38 -5.82 2.90
C TYR A 97 -6.65 -5.01 2.61
N ALA A 98 -7.37 -4.58 3.65
CA ALA A 98 -8.56 -3.77 3.50
C ALA A 98 -8.26 -2.37 2.92
N VAL A 99 -7.09 -1.79 3.21
CA VAL A 99 -6.73 -0.42 2.79
C VAL A 99 -5.93 -0.38 1.48
N TYR A 100 -4.98 -1.28 1.31
CA TYR A 100 -4.00 -1.30 0.21
C TYR A 100 -4.13 -2.51 -0.72
N GLY A 101 -5.07 -3.42 -0.45
CA GLY A 101 -5.28 -4.66 -1.21
C GLY A 101 -4.14 -5.67 -1.06
N ASN A 102 -3.22 -5.50 -0.10
CA ASN A 102 -2.10 -6.40 0.15
C ASN A 102 -1.75 -6.43 1.65
N CYS A 103 -1.05 -7.45 2.13
CA CYS A 103 -0.85 -7.67 3.57
C CYS A 103 0.33 -6.88 4.18
N ASN A 104 1.24 -6.36 3.36
CA ASN A 104 2.48 -5.72 3.81
C ASN A 104 2.41 -4.17 3.73
N GLY A 105 1.28 -3.63 3.30
CA GLY A 105 1.05 -2.19 3.22
C GLY A 105 1.60 -1.54 1.95
N PRO A 106 2.01 -0.26 1.99
CA PRO A 106 2.35 0.51 0.80
C PRO A 106 3.67 0.08 0.10
N GLN A 107 4.49 -0.74 0.76
CA GLN A 107 5.78 -1.18 0.20
C GLN A 107 5.65 -2.49 -0.61
N GLY A 108 4.46 -3.12 -0.59
CA GLY A 108 4.24 -4.43 -1.21
C GLY A 108 5.04 -5.56 -0.54
N GLY A 109 4.81 -6.80 -0.98
CA GLY A 109 5.53 -7.98 -0.50
C GLY A 109 4.67 -9.24 -0.47
N TRP A 110 5.28 -10.39 -0.21
CA TRP A 110 4.60 -11.69 -0.16
C TRP A 110 3.53 -11.73 0.95
N CYS A 111 2.28 -12.02 0.61
CA CYS A 111 1.27 -12.39 1.59
C CYS A 111 1.01 -13.91 1.60
N PRO A 112 0.77 -14.54 2.77
CA PRO A 112 0.29 -15.91 2.81
C PRO A 112 -1.12 -16.09 2.19
N ILE A 113 -1.98 -15.07 2.29
CA ILE A 113 -3.37 -15.08 1.79
C ILE A 113 -3.41 -15.05 0.26
N ASP A 114 -2.42 -14.43 -0.36
CA ASP A 114 -2.21 -14.38 -1.80
C ASP A 114 -2.18 -15.78 -2.44
N VAL A 115 -1.69 -16.81 -1.72
CA VAL A 115 -1.69 -18.20 -2.18
C VAL A 115 -3.10 -18.80 -2.26
N PHE A 116 -4.02 -18.35 -1.40
CA PHE A 116 -5.41 -18.83 -1.35
C PHE A 116 -6.36 -17.99 -2.23
N VAL A 117 -6.04 -16.73 -2.45
CA VAL A 117 -6.84 -15.78 -3.25
C VAL A 117 -6.34 -15.72 -4.71
N GLY A 118 -5.24 -16.40 -5.04
CA GLY A 118 -4.76 -16.51 -6.41
C GLY A 118 -3.95 -15.32 -6.89
N SER A 119 -2.92 -14.91 -6.13
CA SER A 119 -1.92 -13.93 -6.57
C SER A 119 -0.95 -14.42 -7.66
N GLY A 120 -1.34 -15.47 -8.40
CA GLY A 120 -0.80 -15.74 -9.73
C GLY A 120 -1.49 -14.91 -10.81
N GLN A 121 -2.64 -14.29 -10.51
CA GLN A 121 -3.24 -13.30 -11.41
C GLN A 121 -2.51 -11.98 -11.23
N GLN A 122 -1.75 -11.58 -12.26
CA GLN A 122 -1.50 -10.18 -12.57
C GLN A 122 -2.76 -9.37 -12.23
N ARG A 123 -2.68 -8.40 -11.30
CA ARG A 123 -3.76 -7.44 -11.12
C ARG A 123 -3.98 -6.77 -12.47
N VAL A 124 -5.03 -7.18 -13.17
CA VAL A 124 -5.42 -6.59 -14.44
C VAL A 124 -5.77 -5.15 -14.13
N LEU A 125 -4.90 -4.23 -14.54
CA LEU A 125 -5.14 -2.80 -14.34
C LEU A 125 -6.38 -2.39 -15.13
N LYS A 126 -7.02 -1.32 -14.70
CA LYS A 126 -8.15 -0.71 -15.41
C LYS A 126 -7.76 0.67 -15.89
N ALA A 127 -7.82 0.91 -17.20
CA ALA A 127 -7.50 2.20 -17.77
C ALA A 127 -8.48 3.27 -17.24
N PRO A 128 -8.00 4.38 -16.66
CA PRO A 128 -8.87 5.45 -16.21
C PRO A 128 -9.36 6.29 -17.40
N LEU A 129 -10.32 7.19 -17.13
CA LEU A 129 -10.68 8.24 -18.06
C LEU A 129 -9.73 9.45 -17.94
N VAL A 130 -9.56 10.21 -19.02
CA VAL A 130 -8.75 11.45 -18.98
C VAL A 130 -9.34 12.46 -17.99
N GLY A 131 -10.66 12.63 -17.95
CA GLY A 131 -11.32 13.56 -17.02
C GLY A 131 -10.80 14.99 -17.13
N ASN A 132 -10.62 15.66 -15.99
CA ASN A 132 -10.10 17.04 -15.88
C ASN A 132 -8.55 17.11 -15.80
N SER A 133 -7.86 16.04 -16.21
CA SER A 133 -6.40 15.99 -16.13
C SER A 133 -5.76 16.99 -17.10
N PRO A 134 -4.59 17.57 -16.78
CA PRO A 134 -3.79 18.32 -17.75
C PRO A 134 -3.44 17.45 -18.97
N VAL A 135 -3.64 18.00 -20.18
CA VAL A 135 -3.45 17.31 -21.46
C VAL A 135 -2.53 18.12 -22.40
N VAL A 136 -1.72 17.42 -23.19
CA VAL A 136 -1.00 17.93 -24.36
C VAL A 136 -1.22 17.04 -25.57
N GLY A 137 -1.09 17.60 -26.77
CA GLY A 137 -1.32 16.92 -28.04
C GLY A 137 -2.77 17.07 -28.55
N PRO A 138 -3.08 16.53 -29.74
CA PRO A 138 -4.38 16.71 -30.39
C PRO A 138 -5.52 16.05 -29.60
N ALA A 139 -6.64 16.75 -29.45
CA ALA A 139 -7.82 16.22 -28.75
C ALA A 139 -8.43 14.98 -29.44
N ASN A 140 -8.23 14.85 -30.75
CA ASN A 140 -8.70 13.77 -31.62
C ASN A 140 -7.63 12.71 -31.95
N ALA A 141 -6.52 12.68 -31.21
CA ALA A 141 -5.50 11.65 -31.38
C ALA A 141 -6.10 10.25 -31.19
N SER A 142 -5.69 9.29 -32.02
CA SER A 142 -6.16 7.91 -31.96
C SER A 142 -5.70 7.16 -30.71
N ILE A 143 -4.62 7.63 -30.08
CA ILE A 143 -4.05 7.02 -28.89
C ILE A 143 -4.04 8.05 -27.76
N THR A 144 -4.65 7.67 -26.65
CA THR A 144 -4.56 8.42 -25.39
C THR A 144 -3.58 7.72 -24.47
N VAL A 145 -2.60 8.50 -23.99
CA VAL A 145 -1.62 8.05 -23.01
C VAL A 145 -1.89 8.76 -21.70
N ILE A 146 -2.09 8.01 -20.62
CA ILE A 146 -2.30 8.54 -19.27
C ILE A 146 -1.13 8.11 -18.39
N GLU A 147 -0.38 9.07 -17.87
CA GLU A 147 0.66 8.85 -16.86
C GLU A 147 0.10 9.18 -15.48
N PHE A 148 0.12 8.23 -14.55
CA PHE A 148 0.04 8.54 -13.12
C PHE A 148 1.43 8.77 -12.55
N GLY A 149 1.67 9.96 -12.02
CA GLY A 149 2.96 10.39 -11.52
C GLY A 149 2.91 11.04 -10.14
N CYS A 150 4.05 10.99 -9.47
CA CYS A 150 4.32 11.67 -8.21
C CYS A 150 5.59 12.52 -8.41
N PHE A 151 5.49 13.85 -8.27
CA PHE A 151 6.61 14.76 -8.56
C PHE A 151 7.84 14.56 -7.68
N THR A 152 7.64 14.01 -6.48
CA THR A 152 8.70 13.73 -5.51
C THR A 152 9.20 12.27 -5.59
N CYS A 153 8.63 11.45 -6.48
CA CYS A 153 9.07 10.07 -6.69
C CYS A 153 10.33 10.02 -7.58
N PRO A 154 11.44 9.38 -7.11
CA PRO A 154 12.64 9.21 -7.91
C PRO A 154 12.38 8.48 -9.23
N SER A 155 11.54 7.44 -9.22
CA SER A 155 11.22 6.67 -10.43
C SER A 155 10.47 7.50 -11.47
N THR A 156 9.50 8.31 -11.06
CA THR A 156 8.79 9.21 -11.98
C THR A 156 9.75 10.24 -12.56
N ARG A 157 10.63 10.82 -11.73
CA ARG A 157 11.70 11.72 -12.22
C ARG A 157 12.62 11.04 -13.23
N THR A 158 13.03 9.79 -12.99
CA THR A 158 13.88 9.03 -13.93
C THR A 158 13.18 8.73 -15.26
N ALA A 159 11.84 8.60 -15.26
CA ALA A 159 11.06 8.37 -16.47
C ALA A 159 10.88 9.63 -17.33
N GLU A 160 10.90 10.83 -16.72
CA GLU A 160 10.58 12.09 -17.39
C GLU A 160 11.38 12.33 -18.70
N PRO A 161 12.71 12.12 -18.78
CA PRO A 161 13.44 12.33 -20.03
C PRO A 161 12.96 11.41 -21.17
N VAL A 162 12.64 10.15 -20.85
CA VAL A 162 12.13 9.17 -21.84
C VAL A 162 10.73 9.57 -22.31
N VAL A 163 9.89 10.07 -21.40
CA VAL A 163 8.56 10.60 -21.75
C VAL A 163 8.67 11.83 -22.65
N GLN A 164 9.60 12.75 -22.35
CA GLN A 164 9.82 13.94 -23.19
C GLN A 164 10.32 13.57 -24.59
N GLU A 165 11.26 12.62 -24.70
CA GLU A 165 11.72 12.10 -25.99
C GLU A 165 10.57 11.45 -26.78
N PHE A 166 9.76 10.64 -26.10
CA PHE A 166 8.59 10.00 -26.69
C PHE A 166 7.57 11.02 -27.21
N LEU A 167 7.24 12.05 -26.44
CA LEU A 167 6.32 13.11 -26.85
C LEU A 167 6.89 13.99 -27.97
N ALA A 168 8.20 14.23 -27.99
CA ALA A 168 8.84 14.94 -29.10
C ALA A 168 8.70 14.17 -30.42
N LYS A 169 8.80 12.84 -30.37
CA LYS A 169 8.67 11.96 -31.54
C LYS A 169 7.22 11.74 -31.99
N HIS A 170 6.29 11.57 -31.03
CA HIS A 170 4.93 11.09 -31.30
C HIS A 170 3.80 12.05 -30.91
N GLY A 171 4.12 13.24 -30.39
CA GLY A 171 3.12 14.17 -29.83
C GLY A 171 2.02 14.62 -30.78
N TRP A 172 2.24 14.50 -32.10
CA TRP A 172 1.28 14.77 -33.16
C TRP A 172 0.19 13.70 -33.30
N HIS A 173 0.44 12.49 -32.75
CA HIS A 173 -0.43 11.32 -32.84
C HIS A 173 -0.94 10.85 -31.48
N VAL A 174 -0.50 11.51 -30.40
CA VAL A 174 -0.77 11.10 -29.02
C VAL A 174 -1.43 12.23 -28.26
N ARG A 175 -2.55 11.91 -27.60
CA ARG A 175 -3.13 12.73 -26.54
C ARG A 175 -2.55 12.29 -25.21
N PHE A 176 -1.64 13.07 -24.65
CA PHE A 176 -0.98 12.73 -23.40
C PHE A 176 -1.63 13.46 -22.23
N ALA A 177 -2.00 12.72 -21.19
CA ALA A 177 -2.60 13.23 -19.97
C ALA A 177 -1.76 12.86 -18.75
N PHE A 178 -1.60 13.79 -17.81
CA PHE A 178 -0.92 13.53 -16.55
C PHE A 178 -1.94 13.51 -15.40
N LYS A 179 -1.92 12.44 -14.61
CA LYS A 179 -2.71 12.26 -13.39
C LYS A 179 -1.80 12.23 -12.17
N TYR A 180 -2.28 12.84 -11.09
CA TYR A 180 -1.58 12.88 -9.82
C TYR A 180 -1.79 11.58 -9.06
N PHE A 181 -0.69 11.03 -8.53
CA PHE A 181 -0.71 9.93 -7.58
C PHE A 181 0.30 10.19 -6.46
N PRO A 182 0.09 11.25 -5.66
CA PRO A 182 1.02 11.61 -4.59
C PRO A 182 1.12 10.47 -3.57
N LEU A 183 2.35 10.02 -3.31
CA LEU A 183 2.59 8.90 -2.41
C LEU A 183 2.73 9.41 -0.95
N PRO A 184 2.02 8.83 0.04
CA PRO A 184 2.02 9.33 1.42
C PRO A 184 3.40 9.38 2.09
N ASN A 185 4.31 8.48 1.70
CA ASN A 185 5.67 8.41 2.24
C ASN A 185 6.65 9.35 1.53
N HIS A 186 6.20 10.12 0.56
CA HIS A 186 7.04 11.11 -0.12
C HIS A 186 6.68 12.50 0.42
N ALA A 187 7.64 13.12 1.10
CA ALA A 187 7.49 14.48 1.61
C ALA A 187 7.11 15.43 0.47
N TRP A 188 6.18 16.35 0.76
CA TRP A 188 5.72 17.39 -0.16
C TRP A 188 5.02 16.89 -1.44
N SER A 189 4.66 15.60 -1.53
CA SER A 189 4.06 15.03 -2.76
C SER A 189 2.72 15.68 -3.13
N ASN A 190 1.88 15.97 -2.14
CA ASN A 190 0.61 16.65 -2.34
C ASN A 190 0.82 18.13 -2.69
N GLU A 191 1.75 18.79 -2.00
CA GLU A 191 2.09 20.19 -2.22
C GLU A 191 2.67 20.42 -3.63
N SER A 192 3.51 19.52 -4.13
CA SER A 192 4.02 19.59 -5.51
C SER A 192 2.92 19.37 -6.54
N ALA A 193 1.93 18.50 -6.25
CA ALA A 193 0.77 18.30 -7.12
C ALA A 193 -0.13 19.55 -7.15
N GLU A 194 -0.37 20.16 -5.99
CA GLU A 194 -1.09 21.42 -5.82
C GLU A 194 -0.41 22.56 -6.59
N ALA A 195 0.90 22.69 -6.42
CA ALA A 195 1.71 23.67 -7.13
C ALA A 195 1.60 23.51 -8.66
N ALA A 196 1.57 22.28 -9.16
CA ALA A 196 1.37 22.02 -10.58
C ALA A 196 -0.02 22.45 -11.07
N GLU A 197 -1.08 22.21 -10.30
CA GLU A 197 -2.43 22.72 -10.61
C GLU A 197 -2.49 24.26 -10.57
N CYS A 198 -1.83 24.89 -9.62
CA CYS A 198 -1.71 26.36 -9.58
C CYS A 198 -1.00 26.93 -10.81
N ALA A 199 -0.01 26.21 -11.35
CA ALA A 199 0.61 26.56 -12.62
C ALA A 199 -0.32 26.28 -13.82
N ARG A 200 -1.14 25.22 -13.76
CA ARG A 200 -2.14 24.89 -14.78
C ARG A 200 -3.22 25.95 -14.90
N GLU A 201 -3.68 26.51 -13.78
CA GLU A 201 -4.63 27.63 -13.75
C GLU A 201 -4.12 28.84 -14.56
N GLN A 202 -2.80 29.01 -14.62
CA GLN A 202 -2.13 30.09 -15.35
C GLN A 202 -1.61 29.63 -16.73
N GLY A 203 -2.00 28.44 -17.20
CA GLY A 203 -1.67 27.93 -18.53
C GLY A 203 -0.23 27.40 -18.70
N LYS A 204 0.55 27.23 -17.63
CA LYS A 204 1.96 26.79 -17.69
C LYS A 204 2.22 25.46 -16.98
N PHE A 205 1.26 24.53 -17.05
CA PHE A 205 1.37 23.23 -16.39
C PHE A 205 2.62 22.45 -16.84
N TRP A 206 2.87 22.38 -18.15
CA TRP A 206 3.92 21.53 -18.72
C TRP A 206 5.32 22.08 -18.43
N GLU A 207 5.48 23.40 -18.48
CA GLU A 207 6.69 24.11 -18.10
C GLU A 207 6.98 23.93 -16.61
N TYR A 208 5.95 24.01 -15.77
CA TYR A 208 6.09 23.79 -14.33
C TYR A 208 6.37 22.33 -13.97
N LYS A 209 5.71 21.35 -14.64
CA LYS A 209 6.00 19.91 -14.53
C LYS A 209 7.48 19.63 -14.79
N LYS A 210 8.01 20.17 -15.89
CA LYS A 210 9.43 20.04 -16.23
C LYS A 210 10.32 20.61 -15.12
N ALA A 211 10.02 21.85 -14.67
CA ALA A 211 10.79 22.50 -13.62
C ALA A 211 10.74 21.74 -12.27
N LEU A 212 9.60 21.12 -11.93
CA LEU A 212 9.45 20.28 -10.73
C LEU A 212 10.35 19.04 -10.77
N PHE A 213 10.45 18.37 -11.91
CA PHE A 213 11.29 17.18 -12.04
C PHE A 213 12.78 17.52 -12.06
N GLU A 214 13.17 18.66 -12.63
CA GLU A 214 14.54 19.18 -12.62
C GLU A 214 14.96 19.67 -11.21
N ASN A 215 14.00 20.03 -10.37
CA ASN A 215 14.26 20.52 -9.02
C ASN A 215 14.24 19.39 -7.97
N SER A 216 15.20 19.44 -7.04
CA SER A 216 15.32 18.48 -5.95
C SER A 216 14.59 18.91 -4.67
N ASP A 217 14.34 20.21 -4.49
CA ASP A 217 13.74 20.79 -3.29
C ASP A 217 12.23 21.06 -3.47
N HIS A 218 11.38 20.31 -2.80
CA HIS A 218 9.92 20.41 -2.94
C HIS A 218 9.25 21.16 -1.79
N GLU A 219 10.02 21.85 -0.94
CA GLU A 219 9.43 22.67 0.11
C GLU A 219 8.56 23.80 -0.49
N PRO A 220 7.48 24.23 0.19
CA PRO A 220 6.57 25.25 -0.33
C PRO A 220 7.27 26.54 -0.82
N ALA A 221 8.31 26.99 -0.11
CA ALA A 221 9.11 28.15 -0.52
C ALA A 221 9.87 27.90 -1.84
N ALA A 222 10.37 26.69 -2.08
CA ALA A 222 11.01 26.31 -3.33
C ALA A 222 10.00 26.22 -4.49
N LEU A 223 8.82 25.66 -4.25
CA LEU A 223 7.73 25.60 -5.23
C LEU A 223 7.32 27.00 -5.72
N LYS A 224 7.19 27.97 -4.80
CA LYS A 224 6.91 29.37 -5.13
C LYS A 224 8.04 30.04 -5.91
N ARG A 225 9.31 29.80 -5.54
CA ARG A 225 10.49 30.29 -6.28
C ARG A 225 10.54 29.75 -7.71
N LEU A 226 10.23 28.46 -7.90
CA LEU A 226 10.13 27.87 -9.24
C LEU A 226 9.08 28.57 -10.09
N ALA A 227 7.92 28.89 -9.50
CA ALA A 227 6.83 29.53 -10.21
C ALA A 227 7.24 30.92 -10.73
N ILE A 228 7.92 31.70 -9.88
CA ILE A 228 8.52 32.99 -10.27
C ILE A 228 9.54 32.80 -11.40
N GLY A 229 10.41 31.78 -11.29
CA GLY A 229 11.46 31.50 -12.27
C GLY A 229 10.96 31.22 -13.68
N ILE A 230 9.76 30.64 -13.81
CA ILE A 230 9.12 30.40 -15.12
C ILE A 230 8.11 31.50 -15.52
N GLY A 231 8.10 32.61 -14.78
CA GLY A 231 7.28 33.79 -15.06
C GLY A 231 5.78 33.58 -14.81
N LEU A 232 5.41 32.84 -13.77
CA LEU A 232 4.04 32.83 -13.25
C LEU A 232 3.76 34.08 -12.40
N ASN A 233 2.49 34.46 -12.29
CA ASN A 233 2.06 35.49 -11.35
C ASN A 233 2.19 34.96 -9.92
N SER A 234 3.15 35.50 -9.15
CA SER A 234 3.45 35.03 -7.80
C SER A 234 2.30 35.24 -6.82
N VAL A 235 1.58 36.36 -6.90
CA VAL A 235 0.46 36.65 -6.00
C VAL A 235 -0.67 35.65 -6.20
N GLN A 236 -1.03 35.36 -7.45
CA GLN A 236 -2.04 34.36 -7.78
C GLN A 236 -1.58 32.95 -7.41
N PHE A 237 -0.32 32.62 -7.69
CA PHE A 237 0.25 31.30 -7.40
C PHE A 237 0.30 31.02 -5.89
N ASP A 238 0.80 31.96 -5.10
CA ASP A 238 0.90 31.84 -3.65
C ASP A 238 -0.48 31.66 -3.02
N ALA A 239 -1.46 32.48 -3.42
CA ALA A 239 -2.83 32.36 -2.94
C ALA A 239 -3.45 30.99 -3.29
N CYS A 240 -3.18 30.46 -4.48
CA CYS A 240 -3.63 29.13 -4.88
C CYS A 240 -3.01 28.03 -4.01
N LEU A 241 -1.68 28.03 -3.87
CA LEU A 241 -0.94 27.00 -3.14
C LEU A 241 -1.26 27.02 -1.64
N ASP A 242 -1.29 28.20 -1.03
CA ASP A 242 -1.50 28.37 0.42
C ASP A 242 -2.93 28.01 0.83
N SER A 243 -3.91 28.22 -0.06
CA SER A 243 -5.31 27.85 0.17
C SER A 243 -5.62 26.38 -0.13
N LYS A 244 -4.69 25.64 -0.76
CA LYS A 244 -4.88 24.26 -1.22
C LYS A 244 -6.12 24.12 -2.11
N LYS A 245 -6.30 25.09 -3.00
CA LYS A 245 -7.48 25.24 -3.87
C LYS A 245 -7.83 23.97 -4.65
N TYR A 246 -6.84 23.19 -5.07
CA TYR A 246 -6.97 22.01 -5.92
C TYR A 246 -6.82 20.68 -5.19
N TYR A 247 -6.80 20.69 -3.85
CA TYR A 247 -6.66 19.47 -3.05
C TYR A 247 -7.71 18.41 -3.41
N GLY A 248 -8.96 18.81 -3.67
CA GLY A 248 -10.02 17.90 -4.10
C GLY A 248 -9.75 17.24 -5.45
N VAL A 249 -9.16 17.96 -6.41
CA VAL A 249 -8.79 17.43 -7.73
C VAL A 249 -7.67 16.38 -7.59
N ILE A 250 -6.70 16.65 -6.73
CA ILE A 250 -5.57 15.74 -6.46
C ILE A 250 -6.06 14.47 -5.75
N ALA A 251 -6.92 14.62 -4.74
CA ALA A 251 -7.50 13.50 -4.01
C ALA A 251 -8.34 12.60 -4.93
N GLU A 252 -9.10 13.19 -5.85
CA GLU A 252 -9.87 12.46 -6.85
C GLU A 252 -8.98 11.69 -7.82
N SER A 253 -7.93 12.33 -8.36
CA SER A 253 -6.94 11.67 -9.21
C SER A 253 -6.26 10.50 -8.49
N PHE A 254 -5.91 10.67 -7.20
CA PHE A 254 -5.34 9.59 -6.40
C PHE A 254 -6.31 8.42 -6.25
N ARG A 255 -7.60 8.70 -5.95
CA ARG A 255 -8.66 7.68 -5.83
C ARG A 255 -8.86 6.90 -7.12
N GLU A 256 -8.92 7.59 -8.26
CA GLU A 256 -9.00 6.94 -9.57
C GLU A 256 -7.81 6.00 -9.81
N GLY A 257 -6.59 6.38 -9.40
CA GLY A 257 -5.42 5.51 -9.51
C GLY A 257 -5.55 4.23 -8.68
N ILE A 258 -6.10 4.34 -7.45
CA ILE A 258 -6.37 3.17 -6.59
C ILE A 258 -7.43 2.26 -7.24
N GLU A 259 -8.50 2.83 -7.77
CA GLU A 259 -9.56 2.11 -8.49
C GLU A 259 -9.07 1.46 -9.79
N SER A 260 -8.09 2.08 -10.44
CA SER A 260 -7.35 1.54 -11.59
C SER A 260 -6.41 0.38 -11.23
N GLY A 261 -6.25 0.08 -9.94
CA GLY A 261 -5.40 -1.00 -9.42
C GLY A 261 -3.92 -0.65 -9.35
N ILE A 262 -3.56 0.64 -9.48
CA ILE A 262 -2.19 1.13 -9.48
C ILE A 262 -1.56 0.90 -8.11
N SER A 263 -0.36 0.33 -8.11
CA SER A 263 0.42 0.08 -6.89
C SER A 263 1.60 1.04 -6.72
N GLY A 264 1.88 1.89 -7.69
CA GLY A 264 3.01 2.82 -7.63
C GLY A 264 3.17 3.68 -8.89
N THR A 265 4.14 4.59 -8.83
CA THR A 265 4.45 5.55 -9.89
C THR A 265 5.85 5.34 -10.46
N PRO A 266 6.08 5.63 -11.75
CA PRO A 266 5.06 6.00 -12.73
C PRO A 266 4.29 4.76 -13.19
N THR A 267 3.02 4.94 -13.55
CA THR A 267 2.23 3.92 -14.27
C THR A 267 1.58 4.58 -15.47
N PHE A 268 1.75 3.96 -16.63
CA PHE A 268 1.25 4.46 -17.90
C PHE A 268 0.11 3.59 -18.42
N PHE A 269 -0.86 4.21 -19.07
CA PHE A 269 -1.94 3.56 -19.79
C PHE A 269 -1.95 4.07 -21.23
N PHE A 270 -1.80 3.15 -22.18
CA PHE A 270 -1.87 3.33 -23.62
C PHE A 270 -3.13 2.62 -24.11
N ASN A 271 -4.27 3.32 -24.10
CA ASN A 271 -5.58 2.70 -24.34
C ASN A 271 -5.82 1.45 -23.47
N ASN A 272 -5.60 0.25 -24.01
CA ASN A 272 -5.75 -1.06 -23.35
C ASN A 272 -4.43 -1.75 -22.99
N VAL A 273 -3.30 -1.08 -23.11
CA VAL A 273 -1.99 -1.53 -22.62
C VAL A 273 -1.59 -0.67 -21.44
N SER A 274 -1.00 -1.28 -20.42
CA SER A 274 -0.44 -0.56 -19.27
C SER A 274 1.04 -0.90 -19.12
N VAL A 275 1.83 0.07 -18.67
CA VAL A 275 3.27 -0.08 -18.38
C VAL A 275 3.53 0.44 -16.98
N VAL A 276 4.00 -0.42 -16.08
CA VAL A 276 4.26 -0.10 -14.68
C VAL A 276 5.77 0.11 -14.48
N GLY A 277 6.13 1.20 -13.80
CA GLY A 277 7.51 1.56 -13.49
C GLY A 277 8.18 2.41 -14.57
N VAL A 278 9.49 2.62 -14.42
CA VAL A 278 10.29 3.44 -15.35
C VAL A 278 10.33 2.74 -16.72
N PRO A 279 9.75 3.34 -17.76
CA PRO A 279 9.67 2.70 -19.06
C PRO A 279 10.96 2.94 -19.84
N THR A 280 11.32 1.96 -20.67
CA THR A 280 12.26 2.18 -21.78
C THR A 280 11.54 2.77 -22.98
N MET A 281 12.26 3.45 -23.87
CA MET A 281 11.67 3.95 -25.11
C MET A 281 11.01 2.82 -25.93
N GLN A 282 11.62 1.63 -25.98
CA GLN A 282 11.05 0.46 -26.66
C GLN A 282 9.71 0.03 -26.07
N GLN A 283 9.55 0.06 -24.74
CA GLN A 283 8.28 -0.29 -24.09
C GLN A 283 7.17 0.71 -24.42
N LEU A 284 7.49 2.01 -24.54
CA LEU A 284 6.52 3.01 -24.95
C LEU A 284 6.12 2.83 -26.43
N GLU A 285 7.06 2.49 -27.31
CA GLU A 285 6.79 2.18 -28.72
C GLU A 285 5.92 0.92 -28.87
N ASP A 286 6.24 -0.14 -28.12
CA ASP A 286 5.46 -1.37 -28.13
C ASP A 286 4.03 -1.11 -27.60
N ALA A 287 3.90 -0.35 -26.51
CA ALA A 287 2.60 0.01 -25.94
C ALA A 287 1.78 0.92 -26.88
N LEU A 288 2.42 1.86 -27.58
CA LEU A 288 1.81 2.67 -28.64
C LEU A 288 1.27 1.79 -29.77
N ALA A 289 1.97 0.69 -30.11
CA ALA A 289 1.51 -0.30 -31.07
C ALA A 289 0.47 -1.31 -30.51
N GLY A 290 0.00 -1.12 -29.27
CA GLY A 290 -0.97 -2.00 -28.62
C GLY A 290 -0.38 -3.34 -28.16
N LYS A 291 0.95 -3.44 -28.01
CA LYS A 291 1.65 -4.66 -27.56
C LYS A 291 2.14 -4.50 -26.13
N ALA A 292 1.78 -5.43 -25.26
CA ALA A 292 2.40 -5.55 -23.95
C ALA A 292 3.72 -6.33 -24.07
N SER A 293 4.84 -5.64 -23.90
CA SER A 293 6.19 -6.19 -24.12
C SER A 293 7.14 -5.78 -22.98
N GLY A 294 7.92 -6.73 -22.46
CA GLY A 294 8.84 -6.52 -21.35
C GLY A 294 8.20 -6.55 -19.95
N SER A 295 9.04 -6.40 -18.93
CA SER A 295 8.61 -6.40 -17.52
C SER A 295 7.75 -5.17 -17.21
N GLY A 296 6.66 -5.36 -16.46
CA GLY A 296 5.75 -4.27 -16.07
C GLY A 296 4.71 -3.89 -17.14
N ALA A 297 4.81 -4.42 -18.37
CA ALA A 297 3.81 -4.21 -19.40
C ALA A 297 2.72 -5.30 -19.35
N GLN A 298 1.45 -4.93 -19.41
CA GLN A 298 0.33 -5.86 -19.45
C GLN A 298 -0.90 -5.27 -20.13
N VAL A 299 -1.76 -6.13 -20.68
CA VAL A 299 -3.08 -5.73 -21.20
C VAL A 299 -3.97 -5.33 -20.00
N CYS A 300 -4.55 -4.14 -20.06
CA CYS A 300 -5.46 -3.62 -19.07
C CYS A 300 -6.90 -3.61 -19.61
N THR A 301 -7.86 -3.61 -18.68
CA THR A 301 -9.27 -3.50 -19.05
C THR A 301 -9.55 -2.05 -19.50
N PRO A 302 -10.36 -1.86 -20.55
CA PRO A 302 -10.72 -0.52 -21.00
C PRO A 302 -11.52 0.23 -19.93
N PRO A 303 -11.58 1.57 -20.01
CA PRO A 303 -12.40 2.35 -19.08
C PRO A 303 -13.85 1.88 -19.16
N SER A 304 -14.48 1.67 -18.00
CA SER A 304 -15.93 1.44 -17.95
C SER A 304 -16.63 2.75 -18.28
N ALA A 305 -17.45 2.75 -19.33
CA ALA A 305 -18.29 3.88 -19.73
C ALA A 305 -19.28 4.29 -18.63
#